data_AF-A0A937MR16-F1
#
_entry.id   AF-A0A937MR16-F1
#
_cell.length_a   1.000
_cell.length_b   1.000
_cell.length_c   1.000
_cell.angle_alpha   90.00
_cell.angle_beta   90.00
_cell.angle_gamma   90.00
#
_symmetry.space_group_name_H-M   'P 1'
#
loop_
_entity.id
_entity.type
_entity.pdbx_description
1 polymer ?
#
loop_
_entity_poly.entity_id
_entity_poly.type
_entity_poly.pdbx_seq_one_letter_code
_entity_poly.pdbx_strand_id
1 'polypeptide(L)' 'MTKLLIWIGVFVGGWVGWYLGDLIGFQFFGCFIISSLGSIAGVFIGWKIANDYM' A
#
# COMPACT_ATOMS: atom_id res chain seq x y z
N MET A 1 -8.33 11.73 -12.12
CA MET A 1 -6.95 11.28 -11.82
C MET A 1 -6.83 10.58 -10.47
N THR A 2 -7.66 10.93 -9.49
CA THR A 2 -7.70 10.31 -8.14
C THR A 2 -7.72 8.79 -8.12
N LYS A 3 -8.54 8.14 -8.95
CA LYS A 3 -8.60 6.67 -9.00
C LYS A 3 -7.27 6.03 -9.40
N LEU A 4 -6.52 6.64 -10.33
CA LEU A 4 -5.22 6.14 -10.77
C LEU A 4 -4.18 6.24 -9.65
N LEU A 5 -4.12 7.38 -8.95
CA LEU A 5 -3.20 7.59 -7.84
C LEU A 5 -3.49 6.64 -6.66
N ILE A 6 -4.76 6.41 -6.35
CA ILE A 6 -5.18 5.39 -5.38
C ILE A 6 -4.69 4.01 -5.83
N TRP A 7 -4.86 3.67 -7.11
CA TRP A 7 -4.43 2.38 -7.65
C TRP A 7 -2.91 2.17 -7.54
N ILE A 8 -2.13 3.19 -7.89
CA ILE A 8 -0.67 3.20 -7.72
C ILE A 8 -0.31 3.06 -6.24
N GLY A 9 -0.95 3.82 -5.37
CA GLY A 9 -0.71 3.78 -3.93
C GLY A 9 -0.97 2.40 -3.34
N VAL A 10 -2.08 1.74 -3.73
CA VAL A 10 -2.41 0.38 -3.30
C VAL A 10 -1.34 -0.61 -3.74
N PHE A 11 -0.92 -0.57 -5.01
CA PHE A 11 0.09 -1.50 -5.53
C PHE A 11 1.45 -1.32 -4.85
N VAL A 12 1.92 -0.07 -4.75
CA VAL A 12 3.20 0.25 -4.12
C VAL A 12 3.16 -0.09 -2.63
N GLY A 13 2.09 0.31 -1.93
CA GLY A 13 1.92 0.05 -0.50
C GLY A 13 1.83 -1.44 -0.20
N GLY A 14 1.08 -2.20 -1.00
CA GLY A 14 0.99 -3.65 -0.86
C GLY A 14 2.31 -4.36 -1.14
N TRP A 15 3.04 -3.95 -2.18
CA TRP A 15 4.34 -4.52 -2.52
C TRP A 15 5.39 -4.25 -1.44
N VAL A 16 5.49 -2.99 -0.98
CA VAL A 16 6.40 -2.62 0.12
C VAL A 16 6.02 -3.35 1.41
N GLY A 17 4.72 -3.44 1.73
CA GLY A 17 4.25 -4.16 2.91
C GLY A 17 4.60 -5.65 2.87
N TRP A 18 4.49 -6.29 1.69
CA TRP A 18 4.90 -7.68 1.54
C TRP A 18 6.40 -7.86 1.72
N TYR A 19 7.21 -7.02 1.06
CA TYR A 19 8.67 -7.04 1.17
C TYR A 19 9.14 -6.86 2.62
N LEU A 20 8.52 -5.93 3.36
CA LEU A 20 8.83 -5.71 4.78
C LEU A 20 8.41 -6.91 5.64
N GLY A 21 7.26 -7.52 5.37
CA GLY A 21 6.85 -8.75 6.06
C GLY A 21 7.84 -9.89 5.85
N ASP A 22 8.30 -10.06 4.62
CA ASP A 22 9.27 -11.11 4.26
C ASP A 22 10.62 -10.88 4.93
N LEU A 23 11.08 -9.62 4.97
CA LEU A 23 12.33 -9.22 5.63
C LEU A 23 12.32 -9.52 7.14
N ILE A 24 11.16 -9.39 7.79
CA ILE A 24 10.99 -9.65 9.24
C ILE A 24 10.70 -11.14 9.50
N GLY A 25 10.56 -11.97 8.45
CA GLY A 25 10.31 -13.40 8.57
C GLY A 25 8.87 -13.75 8.95
N PHE A 26 7.91 -12.86 8.65
CA PHE A 26 6.53 -12.97 9.12
C PHE A 26 5.68 -14.09 8.49
N GLN A 27 6.30 -14.95 7.66
CA GLN A 27 5.65 -16.01 6.89
C GLN A 27 4.43 -15.48 6.09
N PHE A 28 3.71 -16.37 5.43
CA PHE A 28 2.63 -15.97 4.53
C PHE A 28 1.59 -15.06 5.19
N PHE A 29 1.06 -15.44 6.36
CA PHE A 29 -0.01 -14.68 7.00
C PHE A 29 0.42 -13.31 7.51
N GLY A 30 1.63 -13.17 8.06
CA GLY A 30 2.10 -11.87 8.50
C GLY A 30 2.45 -10.96 7.31
N CYS A 31 3.06 -11.50 6.24
CA CYS A 31 3.27 -10.76 4.99
C CYS A 31 1.94 -10.29 4.38
N PHE A 32 0.92 -11.15 4.38
CA PHE A 32 -0.41 -10.82 3.87
C PHE A 32 -1.06 -9.69 4.68
N ILE A 33 -0.95 -9.71 6.01
CA ILE A 33 -1.50 -8.65 6.87
C ILE A 33 -0.76 -7.33 6.62
N ILE A 34 0.58 -7.34 6.61
CA ILE A 34 1.37 -6.10 6.42
C ILE A 34 1.14 -5.54 5.01
N SER A 35 1.07 -6.39 3.99
CA SER A 35 0.74 -5.99 2.62
C SER A 35 -0.68 -5.40 2.52
N SER A 36 -1.65 -5.99 3.21
CA SER A 36 -3.02 -5.46 3.25
C SER A 36 -3.08 -4.09 3.94
N LEU A 37 -2.36 -3.92 5.05
CA LEU A 37 -2.24 -2.62 5.73
C LEU A 37 -1.55 -1.57 4.85
N GLY A 38 -0.47 -1.96 4.17
CA GLY A 38 0.22 -1.10 3.19
C GLY A 38 -0.69 -0.69 2.03
N SER A 39 -1.52 -1.60 1.54
CA SER A 39 -2.51 -1.33 0.49
C SER A 39 -3.55 -0.29 0.95
N ILE A 40 -4.09 -0.43 2.16
CA ILE A 40 -5.04 0.52 2.75
C ILE A 40 -4.38 1.90 2.93
N ALA A 41 -3.16 1.94 3.47
CA ALA A 41 -2.39 3.18 3.58
C ALA A 41 -2.17 3.83 2.20
N GLY A 42 -1.91 3.01 1.17
CA GLY A 42 -1.81 3.41 -0.22
C GLY A 42 -3.06 4.10 -0.77
N VAL A 43 -4.27 3.65 -0.39
CA VAL A 43 -5.52 4.34 -0.73
C VAL A 43 -5.54 5.74 -0.15
N PHE A 44 -5.23 5.89 1.14
CA PHE A 44 -5.25 7.19 1.82
C PHE A 44 -4.22 8.15 1.22
N ILE A 45 -3.01 7.69 0.97
CA ILE A 45 -1.94 8.50 0.38
C ILE A 45 -2.31 8.91 -1.05
N GLY A 46 -2.76 7.95 -1.87
CA GLY A 46 -3.16 8.23 -3.26
C GLY A 46 -4.35 9.18 -3.36
N TRP A 47 -5.33 9.06 -2.46
CA TRP A 47 -6.45 9.99 -2.35
C TRP A 47 -5.98 11.39 -1.94
N LYS A 48 -5.14 11.48 -0.90
CA LYS A 48 -4.64 12.75 -0.39
C LYS A 48 -3.82 13.50 -1.44
N ILE A 49 -2.87 12.83 -2.10
CA ILE A 49 -2.06 13.44 -3.17
C ILE A 49 -2.97 13.94 -4.31
N ALA A 50 -3.99 13.16 -4.68
CA ALA A 50 -4.92 13.58 -5.72
C ALA A 50 -5.76 14.80 -5.33
N ASN A 51 -6.03 15.01 -4.04
CA ASN A 51 -6.85 16.12 -3.56
C ASN A 51 -6.00 17.38 -3.33
N ASP A 52 -4.72 17.21 -2.98
CA ASP A 52 -3.81 18.31 -2.69
C ASP A 52 -3.16 18.90 -3.97
N TYR A 53 -3.01 18.10 -5.04
CA TYR A 53 -2.21 18.46 -6.23
C TYR A 53 -2.95 18.40 -7.58
N MET A 54 -4.23 18.01 -7.63
CA MET A 54 -5.02 17.90 -8.88
C MET A 54 -6.41 18.47 -8.71
#